data_AF-A0A257A9P0-F1
#
_entry.id   AF-A0A257A9P0-F1
#
_cell.length_a   1.000
_cell.length_b   1.000
_cell.length_c   1.000
_cell.angle_alpha   90.00
_cell.angle_beta   90.00
_cell.angle_gamma   90.00
#
_symmetry.space_group_name_H-M   'P 1'
#
loop_
_entity.id
_entity.type
_entity.pdbx_description
1 polymer ?
#
loop_
_entity_poly.entity_id
_entity_poly.type
_entity_poly.pdbx_seq_one_letter_code
_entity_poly.pdbx_strand_id
1 'polypeptide(L)'
;MKKLLIIALTFILFIPLNHSRNIVDIPENLPSKEDVVAFINEIGNRMSKEKFFLNGNVILELAILTGKIDYFMNDSIWLEEALMEFYNATGVDYEESKVNEFVLNLPFTTEERCAIALILLSYSSALKADSKEGKIEGIMATIDAVRKASPLLSSINMDYTKEGPYKKIIFGGNGSSVYNSINSFIIDFGGNDIYEAGNSAFILDIDGKDIYRNRDSLEGITMLFDLKGDDKYIDCPISHQSFFLLFDLEGYDEYNGRICSSYENGTAILIDMEGNDIYDGKNYTQSFSSYGISFLIDVKGDDTYSALSYSQCSSLAGLAVLADLYGNDVFIAGDRSQAFASGGGKNGVALLINLEGDDFYEAGNFSQGYGENLGFGFLLDFIGEDSYRAKQFCQASASLLGIAVLMDGEGDNKFSHGFFSQGYKIGGMSFFMNRFEIRGNEEILQILDNLQSYFGKFFS
;
A
#
# COMPACT_ATOMS: atom_id res chain seq x y z
N MET A 1 -11.63 -3.78 -6.00
CA MET A 1 -11.49 -2.32 -6.10
C MET A 1 -12.61 -1.53 -5.43
N LYS A 2 -13.90 -1.71 -5.77
CA LYS A 2 -14.98 -0.97 -5.09
C LYS A 2 -14.93 -1.10 -3.56
N LYS A 3 -14.60 -2.26 -2.97
CA LYS A 3 -14.62 -2.48 -1.50
C LYS A 3 -13.37 -2.04 -0.71
N LEU A 4 -12.16 -2.06 -1.29
CA LEU A 4 -10.92 -1.63 -0.60
C LEU A 4 -10.63 -0.15 -0.84
N LEU A 5 -10.92 0.34 -2.05
CA LEU A 5 -11.08 1.76 -2.31
C LEU A 5 -12.23 2.29 -1.45
N ILE A 6 -13.31 1.52 -1.19
CA ILE A 6 -14.32 1.84 -0.17
C ILE A 6 -13.70 1.95 1.20
N ILE A 7 -12.69 1.20 1.67
CA ILE A 7 -12.20 1.34 3.05
C ILE A 7 -11.34 2.62 3.24
N ALA A 8 -10.45 2.93 2.30
CA ALA A 8 -9.77 4.24 2.25
C ALA A 8 -10.74 5.39 1.89
N LEU A 9 -11.72 5.11 1.02
CA LEU A 9 -12.89 5.97 0.83
C LEU A 9 -13.79 5.90 2.06
N THR A 10 -13.61 5.06 3.10
CA THR A 10 -14.56 5.04 4.23
C THR A 10 -14.31 6.22 5.16
N PHE A 11 -13.07 6.67 5.13
CA PHE A 11 -12.62 7.97 5.59
C PHE A 11 -13.07 9.12 4.68
N ILE A 12 -13.45 8.82 3.42
CA ILE A 12 -14.19 9.70 2.51
C ILE A 12 -15.73 9.40 2.53
N LEU A 13 -16.25 8.35 3.21
CA LEU A 13 -17.61 7.78 3.03
C LEU A 13 -18.64 8.38 3.96
N PHE A 14 -18.34 9.54 4.53
CA PHE A 14 -19.41 10.50 4.74
C PHE A 14 -19.88 11.18 3.44
N ILE A 15 -19.29 10.84 2.28
CA ILE A 15 -19.95 11.00 0.97
C ILE A 15 -20.78 9.75 0.67
N PRO A 16 -22.12 9.86 0.56
CA PRO A 16 -22.99 8.71 0.34
C PRO A 16 -22.73 8.07 -1.04
N LEU A 17 -22.18 6.85 -1.05
CA LEU A 17 -22.24 6.00 -2.23
C LEU A 17 -23.65 5.39 -2.35
N ASN A 18 -24.54 6.09 -3.05
CA ASN A 18 -25.66 5.46 -3.73
C ASN A 18 -25.83 6.05 -5.14
N HIS A 19 -25.39 5.30 -6.16
CA HIS A 19 -25.91 5.52 -7.50
C HIS A 19 -27.39 5.13 -7.53
N SER A 20 -28.21 6.05 -8.06
CA SER A 20 -29.68 6.01 -8.25
C SER A 20 -30.55 6.56 -7.11
N ARG A 21 -30.36 7.83 -6.74
CA ARG A 21 -31.44 8.76 -6.35
C ARG A 21 -30.93 10.19 -6.46
N ASN A 22 -31.83 11.12 -6.76
CA ASN A 22 -31.52 12.51 -7.09
C ASN A 22 -30.61 13.20 -6.04
N ILE A 23 -29.68 14.01 -6.54
CA ILE A 23 -28.65 14.79 -5.82
C ILE A 23 -29.32 15.99 -5.11
N VAL A 24 -30.07 15.74 -4.04
CA VAL A 24 -30.60 16.80 -3.16
C VAL A 24 -30.50 16.45 -1.66
N ASP A 25 -30.33 15.18 -1.28
CA ASP A 25 -30.34 14.79 0.14
C ASP A 25 -28.93 14.42 0.64
N ILE A 26 -28.08 15.43 0.90
CA ILE A 26 -27.00 15.27 1.90
C ILE A 26 -27.73 15.11 3.24
N PRO A 27 -27.49 14.06 4.05
CA PRO A 27 -28.13 13.94 5.35
C PRO A 27 -27.89 15.22 6.15
N GLU A 28 -28.95 15.86 6.64
CA GLU A 28 -28.89 17.12 7.41
C GLU A 28 -27.99 17.03 8.66
N ASN A 29 -27.56 15.82 9.04
CA ASN A 29 -26.69 15.56 10.18
C ASN A 29 -25.46 14.74 9.75
N LEU A 30 -24.28 15.33 9.93
CA LEU A 30 -23.00 14.60 9.99
C LEU A 30 -23.04 13.59 11.16
N PRO A 31 -22.27 12.49 11.10
CA PRO A 31 -22.20 11.45 12.13
C PRO A 31 -21.86 12.04 13.51
N SER A 32 -22.39 11.41 14.56
CA SER A 32 -21.96 11.70 15.92
C SER A 32 -20.58 11.10 16.21
N LYS A 33 -19.96 11.54 17.32
CA LYS A 33 -18.71 10.94 17.83
C LYS A 33 -18.89 9.44 18.03
N GLU A 34 -20.01 9.06 18.65
CA GLU A 34 -20.35 7.68 18.95
C GLU A 34 -20.52 6.82 17.70
N ASP A 35 -21.06 7.39 16.61
CA ASP A 35 -21.18 6.69 15.33
C ASP A 35 -19.81 6.38 14.72
N VAL A 36 -18.87 7.34 14.77
CA VAL A 36 -17.50 7.18 14.25
C VAL A 36 -16.73 6.16 15.08
N VAL A 37 -16.78 6.27 16.41
CA VAL A 37 -16.12 5.33 17.33
C VAL A 37 -16.67 3.91 17.13
N ALA A 38 -17.99 3.73 17.05
CA ALA A 38 -18.59 2.42 16.82
C ALA A 38 -18.20 1.84 15.46
N PHE A 39 -18.06 2.68 14.44
CA PHE A 39 -17.66 2.26 13.10
C PHE A 39 -16.20 1.77 13.06
N ILE A 40 -15.26 2.51 13.64
CA ILE A 40 -13.84 2.12 13.73
C ILE A 40 -13.70 0.81 14.50
N ASN A 41 -14.33 0.70 15.66
CA ASN A 41 -14.36 -0.54 16.44
C ASN A 41 -14.90 -1.73 15.64
N GLU A 42 -15.91 -1.55 14.79
CA GLU A 42 -16.43 -2.62 13.93
C GLU A 42 -15.46 -3.00 12.80
N ILE A 43 -14.67 -2.06 12.27
CA ILE A 43 -13.58 -2.37 11.33
C ILE A 43 -12.57 -3.29 12.02
N GLY A 44 -12.04 -2.92 13.18
CA GLY A 44 -11.04 -3.73 13.90
C GLY A 44 -11.57 -5.11 14.27
N ASN A 45 -12.84 -5.18 14.67
CA ASN A 45 -13.54 -6.45 14.93
C ASN A 45 -13.72 -7.35 13.69
N ARG A 46 -13.78 -6.77 12.49
CA ARG A 46 -13.81 -7.54 11.24
C ARG A 46 -12.42 -7.98 10.83
N MET A 47 -11.44 -7.08 10.90
CA MET A 47 -10.06 -7.37 10.53
C MET A 47 -9.45 -8.48 11.40
N SER A 48 -9.72 -8.48 12.70
CA SER A 48 -9.32 -9.57 13.61
C SER A 48 -9.95 -10.94 13.32
N LYS A 49 -11.02 -11.00 12.52
CA LYS A 49 -11.72 -12.25 12.16
C LYS A 49 -11.45 -12.68 10.72
N GLU A 50 -11.09 -11.75 9.84
CA GLU A 50 -10.76 -12.07 8.46
C GLU A 50 -9.41 -12.79 8.41
N LYS A 51 -9.38 -13.92 7.70
CA LYS A 51 -8.13 -14.59 7.37
C LYS A 51 -7.64 -14.07 6.03
N PHE A 52 -6.36 -13.70 5.96
CA PHE A 52 -5.73 -13.34 4.70
C PHE A 52 -5.85 -14.51 3.71
N PHE A 53 -5.44 -15.71 4.15
CA PHE A 53 -5.56 -16.93 3.37
C PHE A 53 -7.00 -17.43 3.23
N LEU A 54 -7.34 -17.82 2.00
CA LEU A 54 -8.66 -18.34 1.65
C LEU A 54 -8.56 -19.80 1.19
N ASN A 55 -9.41 -20.65 1.75
CA ASN A 55 -9.57 -22.02 1.24
C ASN A 55 -10.37 -21.96 -0.07
N GLY A 56 -9.66 -21.98 -1.21
CA GLY A 56 -10.24 -21.99 -2.54
C GLY A 56 -9.85 -23.24 -3.32
N ASN A 57 -10.71 -23.69 -4.24
CA ASN A 57 -10.34 -24.72 -5.20
C ASN A 57 -9.59 -24.04 -6.36
N VAL A 58 -8.25 -24.08 -6.35
CA VAL A 58 -7.41 -23.41 -7.34
C VAL A 58 -7.70 -23.84 -8.79
N ILE A 59 -8.15 -25.07 -9.02
CA ILE A 59 -8.55 -25.57 -10.35
C ILE A 59 -9.82 -24.87 -10.82
N LEU A 60 -10.81 -24.70 -9.93
CA LEU A 60 -12.03 -23.95 -10.24
C LEU A 60 -11.71 -22.46 -10.53
N GLU A 61 -10.82 -21.87 -9.76
CA GLU A 61 -10.36 -20.48 -9.98
C GLU A 61 -9.67 -20.33 -11.34
N LEU A 62 -8.80 -21.26 -11.72
CA LEU A 62 -8.19 -21.31 -13.05
C LEU A 62 -9.23 -21.45 -14.15
N ALA A 63 -10.23 -22.32 -13.98
CA ALA A 63 -11.29 -22.48 -14.95
C ALA A 63 -12.14 -21.20 -15.11
N ILE A 64 -12.38 -20.46 -14.02
CA ILE A 64 -13.06 -19.16 -14.04
C ILE A 64 -12.18 -18.11 -14.74
N LEU A 65 -10.90 -18.03 -14.39
CA LEU A 65 -9.95 -17.06 -14.92
C LEU A 65 -9.72 -17.24 -16.43
N THR A 66 -9.60 -18.49 -16.89
CA THR A 66 -9.24 -18.82 -18.28
C THR A 66 -10.43 -19.17 -19.16
N GLY A 67 -11.58 -19.51 -18.58
CA GLY A 67 -12.74 -20.07 -19.28
C GLY A 67 -12.57 -21.51 -19.76
N LYS A 68 -11.45 -22.18 -19.46
CA LYS A 68 -11.13 -23.54 -19.93
C LYS A 68 -11.75 -24.62 -19.03
N ILE A 69 -13.07 -24.73 -19.07
CA ILE A 69 -13.82 -25.69 -18.22
C ILE A 69 -13.45 -27.16 -18.54
N ASP A 70 -13.09 -27.47 -19.78
CA ASP A 70 -12.74 -28.83 -20.19
C ASP A 70 -11.47 -29.37 -19.49
N TYR A 71 -10.60 -28.47 -19.00
CA TYR A 71 -9.40 -28.84 -18.25
C TYR A 71 -9.72 -29.28 -16.81
N PHE A 72 -10.93 -29.01 -16.33
CA PHE A 72 -11.40 -29.51 -15.04
C PHE A 72 -11.48 -31.05 -15.02
N MET A 73 -11.69 -31.69 -16.18
CA MET A 73 -11.98 -33.12 -16.30
C MET A 73 -10.76 -33.96 -16.75
N ASN A 74 -9.59 -33.33 -16.94
CA ASN A 74 -8.39 -33.98 -17.45
C ASN A 74 -7.15 -33.38 -16.75
N ASP A 75 -6.20 -34.21 -16.31
CA ASP A 75 -4.99 -33.79 -15.56
C ASP A 75 -3.98 -33.02 -16.45
N SER A 76 -4.40 -31.83 -16.91
CA SER A 76 -3.82 -30.49 -16.69
C SER A 76 -2.37 -30.16 -17.12
N ILE A 77 -2.27 -29.39 -18.21
CA ILE A 77 -1.09 -28.64 -18.70
C ILE A 77 -1.07 -27.16 -18.21
N TRP A 78 -1.69 -26.87 -17.06
CA TRP A 78 -1.91 -25.48 -16.60
C TRP A 78 -0.62 -24.68 -16.42
N LEU A 79 0.39 -25.30 -15.82
CA LEU A 79 1.64 -24.60 -15.52
C LEU A 79 2.44 -24.34 -16.80
N GLU A 80 2.48 -25.29 -17.72
CA GLU A 80 3.08 -25.13 -19.04
C GLU A 80 2.47 -23.91 -19.76
N GLU A 81 1.15 -23.84 -19.82
CA GLU A 81 0.45 -22.70 -20.43
C GLU A 81 0.70 -21.39 -19.70
N ALA A 82 0.67 -21.38 -18.37
CA ALA A 82 0.92 -20.19 -17.57
C ALA A 82 2.34 -19.63 -17.78
N LEU A 83 3.35 -20.52 -17.86
CA LEU A 83 4.73 -20.14 -18.15
C LEU A 83 4.87 -19.55 -19.57
N MET A 84 4.25 -20.18 -20.56
CA MET A 84 4.23 -19.66 -21.94
C MET A 84 3.54 -18.29 -22.01
N GLU A 85 2.43 -18.11 -21.31
CA GLU A 85 1.71 -16.85 -21.27
C GLU A 85 2.52 -15.73 -20.58
N PHE A 86 3.26 -16.08 -19.53
CA PHE A 86 4.19 -15.17 -18.88
C PHE A 86 5.36 -14.78 -19.79
N TYR A 87 5.95 -15.73 -20.53
CA TYR A 87 7.00 -15.43 -21.51
C TYR A 87 6.50 -14.52 -22.62
N ASN A 88 5.28 -14.74 -23.13
CA ASN A 88 4.63 -13.83 -24.08
C ASN A 88 4.44 -12.43 -23.47
N ALA A 89 3.94 -12.34 -22.24
CA ALA A 89 3.72 -11.08 -21.53
C ALA A 89 5.00 -10.28 -21.30
N THR A 90 6.13 -10.97 -21.15
CA THR A 90 7.44 -10.37 -20.85
C THR A 90 8.35 -10.26 -22.08
N GLY A 91 7.86 -10.64 -23.27
CA GLY A 91 8.62 -10.57 -24.52
C GLY A 91 9.81 -11.53 -24.58
N VAL A 92 9.73 -12.67 -23.89
CA VAL A 92 10.76 -13.71 -23.88
C VAL A 92 10.47 -14.71 -24.98
N ASP A 93 11.40 -14.88 -25.93
CA ASP A 93 11.32 -15.94 -26.93
C ASP A 93 11.54 -17.32 -26.29
N TYR A 94 10.58 -18.25 -26.49
CA TYR A 94 10.63 -19.58 -25.89
C TYR A 94 10.35 -20.72 -26.89
N GLU A 95 10.78 -21.93 -26.51
CA GLU A 95 10.50 -23.19 -27.18
C GLU A 95 9.59 -24.02 -26.26
N GLU A 96 8.41 -24.39 -26.75
CA GLU A 96 7.42 -25.16 -25.99
C GLU A 96 7.99 -26.47 -25.42
N SER A 97 8.87 -27.15 -26.17
CA SER A 97 9.53 -28.39 -25.70
C SER A 97 10.38 -28.18 -24.44
N LYS A 98 11.07 -27.04 -24.32
CA LYS A 98 11.89 -26.70 -23.15
C LYS A 98 11.02 -26.34 -21.94
N VAL A 99 9.88 -25.69 -22.18
CA VAL A 99 8.90 -25.40 -21.11
C VAL A 99 8.32 -26.70 -20.57
N ASN A 100 7.87 -27.59 -21.46
CA ASN A 100 7.30 -28.88 -21.09
C ASN A 100 8.34 -29.75 -20.35
N GLU A 101 9.59 -29.80 -20.83
CA GLU A 101 10.68 -30.51 -20.15
C GLU A 101 10.96 -29.93 -18.76
N PHE A 102 10.96 -28.60 -18.61
CA PHE A 102 11.14 -27.95 -17.31
C PHE A 102 10.03 -28.34 -16.34
N VAL A 103 8.76 -28.21 -16.74
CA VAL A 103 7.61 -28.54 -15.88
C VAL A 103 7.57 -30.02 -15.49
N LEU A 104 7.90 -30.92 -16.41
CA LEU A 104 7.98 -32.36 -16.12
C LEU A 104 9.02 -32.69 -15.04
N ASN A 105 10.09 -31.90 -14.93
CA ASN A 105 11.16 -32.08 -13.94
C ASN A 105 10.90 -31.35 -12.61
N LEU A 106 9.79 -30.63 -12.45
CA LEU A 106 9.42 -29.97 -11.19
C LEU A 106 8.82 -30.98 -10.20
N PRO A 107 9.23 -30.94 -8.91
CA PRO A 107 8.78 -31.88 -7.89
C PRO A 107 7.38 -31.54 -7.33
N PHE A 108 6.55 -30.82 -8.10
CA PHE A 108 5.27 -30.30 -7.64
C PHE A 108 4.11 -31.23 -7.95
N THR A 109 3.17 -31.33 -7.02
CA THR A 109 1.87 -31.98 -7.23
C THR A 109 1.01 -31.23 -8.24
N THR A 110 -0.06 -31.85 -8.74
CA THR A 110 -0.99 -31.18 -9.67
C THR A 110 -1.61 -29.93 -9.06
N GLU A 111 -1.98 -29.97 -7.78
CA GLU A 111 -2.59 -28.81 -7.09
C GLU A 111 -1.59 -27.67 -6.90
N GLU A 112 -0.34 -27.97 -6.54
CA GLU A 112 0.75 -26.98 -6.44
C GLU A 112 1.05 -26.33 -7.79
N ARG A 113 1.10 -27.13 -8.88
CA ARG A 113 1.25 -26.60 -10.24
C ARG A 113 0.10 -25.66 -10.62
N CYS A 114 -1.13 -25.98 -10.21
CA CYS A 114 -2.30 -25.14 -10.42
C CYS A 114 -2.21 -23.84 -9.59
N ALA A 115 -1.74 -23.91 -8.35
CA ALA A 115 -1.54 -22.76 -7.49
C ALA A 115 -0.53 -21.78 -8.10
N ILE A 116 0.61 -22.27 -8.58
CA ILE A 116 1.63 -21.48 -9.29
C ILE A 116 1.06 -20.90 -10.60
N ALA A 117 0.33 -21.71 -11.38
CA ALA A 117 -0.28 -21.27 -12.63
C ALA A 117 -1.30 -20.14 -12.42
N LEU A 118 -2.08 -20.20 -11.34
CA LEU A 118 -3.08 -19.17 -11.01
C LEU A 118 -2.42 -17.82 -10.77
N ILE A 119 -1.33 -17.78 -10.00
CA ILE A 119 -0.57 -16.55 -9.75
C ILE A 119 0.04 -16.04 -11.06
N LEU A 120 0.73 -16.90 -11.81
CA LEU A 120 1.40 -16.54 -13.07
C LEU A 120 0.42 -15.96 -14.09
N LEU A 121 -0.75 -16.57 -14.27
CA LEU A 121 -1.75 -16.10 -15.23
C LEU A 121 -2.35 -14.75 -14.82
N SER A 122 -2.69 -14.58 -13.53
CA SER A 122 -3.19 -13.31 -13.01
C SER A 122 -2.17 -12.18 -13.17
N TYR A 123 -0.91 -12.44 -12.83
CA TYR A 123 0.17 -11.47 -12.99
C TYR A 123 0.44 -11.16 -14.47
N SER A 124 0.46 -12.17 -15.33
CA SER A 124 0.59 -11.99 -16.79
C SER A 124 -0.54 -11.14 -17.36
N SER A 125 -1.76 -11.29 -16.85
CA SER A 125 -2.91 -10.45 -17.23
C SER A 125 -2.67 -8.98 -16.87
N ALA A 126 -2.07 -8.69 -15.71
CA ALA A 126 -1.71 -7.33 -15.33
C ALA A 126 -0.67 -6.73 -16.28
N LEU A 127 0.35 -7.52 -16.65
CA LEU A 127 1.43 -7.07 -17.55
C LEU A 127 0.95 -6.73 -18.96
N LYS A 128 0.02 -7.53 -19.51
CA LYS A 128 -0.51 -7.36 -20.87
C LYS A 128 -1.60 -6.31 -20.99
N ALA A 129 -2.12 -5.79 -19.88
CA ALA A 129 -3.21 -4.82 -19.93
C ALA A 129 -2.76 -3.48 -20.53
N ASP A 130 -3.46 -3.04 -21.58
CA ASP A 130 -3.17 -1.78 -22.27
C ASP A 130 -3.65 -0.55 -21.48
N SER A 131 -4.71 -0.69 -20.67
CA SER A 131 -5.30 0.40 -19.89
C SER A 131 -4.85 0.36 -18.42
N LYS A 132 -4.88 1.53 -17.78
CA LYS A 132 -4.58 1.66 -16.34
C LYS A 132 -5.57 0.84 -15.50
N GLU A 133 -6.85 0.85 -15.87
CA GLU A 133 -7.90 0.08 -15.21
C GLU A 133 -7.63 -1.42 -15.32
N GLY A 134 -7.29 -1.91 -16.51
CA GLY A 134 -6.98 -3.33 -16.73
C GLY A 134 -5.75 -3.78 -15.95
N LYS A 135 -4.71 -2.93 -15.86
CA LYS A 135 -3.53 -3.20 -15.01
C LYS A 135 -3.92 -3.34 -13.55
N ILE A 136 -4.75 -2.43 -13.03
CA ILE A 136 -5.23 -2.50 -11.65
C ILE A 136 -6.10 -3.76 -11.43
N GLU A 137 -6.99 -4.10 -12.37
CA GLU A 137 -7.77 -5.34 -12.28
C GLU A 137 -6.88 -6.59 -12.22
N GLY A 138 -5.84 -6.66 -13.06
CA GLY A 138 -4.86 -7.75 -13.03
C GLY A 138 -4.04 -7.79 -11.74
N ILE A 139 -3.61 -6.65 -11.20
CA ILE A 139 -2.93 -6.54 -9.89
C ILE A 139 -3.83 -7.10 -8.78
N MET A 140 -5.11 -6.69 -8.76
CA MET A 140 -6.06 -7.16 -7.75
C MET A 140 -6.36 -8.67 -7.89
N ALA A 141 -6.43 -9.18 -9.12
CA ALA A 141 -6.55 -10.61 -9.37
C ALA A 141 -5.30 -11.38 -8.91
N THR A 142 -4.12 -10.77 -9.00
CA THR A 142 -2.86 -11.36 -8.54
C THR A 142 -2.82 -11.47 -7.02
N ILE A 143 -3.24 -10.42 -6.29
CA ILE A 143 -3.37 -10.46 -4.82
C ILE A 143 -4.35 -11.57 -4.40
N ASP A 144 -5.51 -11.68 -5.06
CA ASP A 144 -6.49 -12.74 -4.76
C ASP A 144 -5.95 -14.15 -5.09
N ALA A 145 -5.17 -14.28 -6.17
CA ALA A 145 -4.48 -15.52 -6.51
C ALA A 145 -3.48 -15.93 -5.43
N VAL A 146 -2.64 -15.00 -4.93
CA VAL A 146 -1.69 -15.26 -3.84
C VAL A 146 -2.45 -15.74 -2.60
N ARG A 147 -3.50 -15.03 -2.16
CA ARG A 147 -4.32 -15.42 -0.99
C ARG A 147 -4.88 -16.84 -1.05
N LYS A 148 -5.23 -17.33 -2.24
CA LYS A 148 -5.80 -18.66 -2.47
C LYS A 148 -4.73 -19.74 -2.70
N ALA A 149 -3.61 -19.37 -3.29
CA ALA A 149 -2.53 -20.27 -3.68
C ALA A 149 -1.54 -20.53 -2.54
N SER A 150 -1.21 -19.50 -1.74
CA SER A 150 -0.18 -19.59 -0.68
C SER A 150 -0.38 -20.75 0.29
N PRO A 151 -1.59 -21.11 0.76
CA PRO A 151 -1.76 -22.27 1.64
C PRO A 151 -1.27 -23.60 1.07
N LEU A 152 -1.34 -23.78 -0.25
CA LEU A 152 -0.78 -24.95 -0.94
C LEU A 152 0.73 -24.83 -1.08
N LEU A 153 1.21 -23.62 -1.41
CA LEU A 153 2.65 -23.36 -1.62
C LEU A 153 3.46 -23.46 -0.33
N SER A 154 2.91 -23.05 0.82
CA SER A 154 3.56 -23.19 2.14
C SER A 154 3.81 -24.63 2.59
N SER A 155 3.25 -25.61 1.89
CA SER A 155 3.51 -27.04 2.16
C SER A 155 4.64 -27.64 1.32
N ILE A 156 5.13 -26.90 0.32
CA ILE A 156 6.20 -27.33 -0.56
C ILE A 156 7.52 -27.37 0.21
N ASN A 157 8.24 -28.47 0.05
CA ASN A 157 9.59 -28.62 0.57
C ASN A 157 10.55 -28.91 -0.60
N MET A 158 11.45 -27.97 -0.87
CA MET A 158 12.45 -28.03 -1.91
C MET A 158 13.84 -27.75 -1.34
N ASP A 159 14.74 -28.73 -1.43
CA ASP A 159 16.10 -28.62 -0.89
C ASP A 159 17.02 -27.65 -1.67
N TYR A 160 16.60 -27.17 -2.85
CA TYR A 160 17.43 -26.33 -3.72
C TYR A 160 16.60 -25.48 -4.69
N THR A 161 17.13 -24.32 -5.05
CA THR A 161 16.56 -23.41 -6.05
C THR A 161 16.56 -24.03 -7.45
N LYS A 162 15.43 -23.91 -8.17
CA LYS A 162 15.30 -24.27 -9.59
C LYS A 162 15.04 -23.03 -10.44
N GLU A 163 15.94 -22.78 -11.39
CA GLU A 163 15.75 -21.76 -12.42
C GLU A 163 15.08 -22.37 -13.66
N GLY A 164 14.11 -21.64 -14.23
CA GLY A 164 13.52 -21.96 -15.52
C GLY A 164 14.51 -21.84 -16.68
N PRO A 165 14.19 -22.41 -17.85
CA PRO A 165 15.12 -22.52 -18.99
C PRO A 165 15.64 -21.16 -19.51
N TYR A 166 14.90 -20.09 -19.26
CA TYR A 166 15.23 -18.72 -19.68
C TYR A 166 15.63 -17.81 -18.51
N LYS A 167 15.81 -18.36 -17.29
CA LYS A 167 16.18 -17.63 -16.06
C LYS A 167 15.22 -16.51 -15.64
N LYS A 168 13.99 -16.58 -16.13
CA LYS A 168 12.91 -15.63 -15.86
C LYS A 168 11.92 -16.13 -14.82
N ILE A 169 11.99 -17.41 -14.49
CA ILE A 169 11.18 -18.08 -13.48
C ILE A 169 12.16 -18.72 -12.51
N ILE A 170 11.98 -18.51 -11.22
CA ILE A 170 12.81 -19.07 -10.17
C ILE A 170 11.87 -19.63 -9.10
N PHE A 171 12.10 -20.89 -8.74
CA PHE A 171 11.50 -21.51 -7.57
C PHE A 171 12.60 -21.66 -6.52
N GLY A 172 12.57 -20.82 -5.50
CA GLY A 172 13.45 -20.89 -4.34
C GLY A 172 13.23 -22.18 -3.55
N GLY A 173 14.24 -22.63 -2.81
CA GLY A 173 14.12 -23.80 -1.94
C GLY A 173 14.26 -23.34 -0.50
N ASN A 174 13.94 -24.19 0.49
CA ASN A 174 13.86 -23.85 1.92
C ASN A 174 15.21 -23.51 2.60
N GLY A 175 16.26 -23.21 1.83
CA GLY A 175 17.58 -22.88 2.32
C GLY A 175 18.05 -21.54 1.76
N SER A 176 18.74 -20.78 2.60
CA SER A 176 19.26 -19.45 2.29
C SER A 176 20.00 -19.36 0.96
N SER A 177 19.58 -18.40 0.15
CA SER A 177 20.11 -18.07 -1.16
C SER A 177 20.30 -16.56 -1.33
N VAL A 178 20.92 -16.18 -2.44
CA VAL A 178 21.08 -14.78 -2.84
C VAL A 178 20.57 -14.60 -4.25
N TYR A 179 19.50 -13.81 -4.40
CA TYR A 179 18.85 -13.55 -5.67
C TYR A 179 19.34 -12.22 -6.27
N ASN A 180 20.07 -12.32 -7.39
CA ASN A 180 20.61 -11.19 -8.15
C ASN A 180 19.97 -11.07 -9.55
N SER A 181 18.80 -11.67 -9.75
CA SER A 181 18.17 -11.79 -11.07
C SER A 181 17.40 -10.53 -11.48
N ILE A 182 17.36 -10.25 -12.79
CA ILE A 182 16.70 -9.07 -13.36
C ILE A 182 15.44 -9.49 -14.11
N ASN A 183 14.31 -8.85 -13.79
CA ASN A 183 13.00 -9.08 -14.38
C ASN A 183 12.60 -10.56 -14.31
N SER A 184 12.78 -11.17 -13.15
CA SER A 184 12.40 -12.55 -12.86
C SER A 184 11.12 -12.61 -12.02
N PHE A 185 10.40 -13.70 -12.18
CA PHE A 185 9.29 -14.13 -11.33
C PHE A 185 9.83 -15.18 -10.35
N ILE A 186 9.80 -14.87 -9.07
CA ILE A 186 10.33 -15.71 -7.99
C ILE A 186 9.17 -16.15 -7.10
N ILE A 187 9.09 -17.44 -6.82
CA ILE A 187 8.38 -17.95 -5.65
C ILE A 187 9.43 -18.63 -4.80
N ASP A 188 9.69 -18.11 -3.62
CA ASP A 188 10.56 -18.74 -2.64
C ASP A 188 9.72 -19.48 -1.60
N PHE A 189 10.12 -20.71 -1.26
CA PHE A 189 9.40 -21.51 -0.27
C PHE A 189 10.00 -21.38 1.13
N GLY A 190 11.12 -20.67 1.24
CA GLY A 190 11.59 -20.05 2.47
C GLY A 190 13.09 -20.14 2.65
N GLY A 191 13.58 -19.69 3.79
CA GLY A 191 15.02 -19.62 4.04
C GLY A 191 15.35 -18.31 4.74
N ASN A 192 16.60 -17.87 4.63
CA ASN A 192 16.98 -16.53 5.10
C ASN A 192 17.81 -15.95 3.97
N ASP A 193 17.12 -15.27 3.08
CA ASP A 193 17.50 -14.99 1.73
C ASP A 193 17.86 -13.51 1.58
N ILE A 194 18.66 -13.23 0.56
CA ILE A 194 19.01 -11.86 0.22
C ILE A 194 18.56 -11.63 -1.21
N TYR A 195 17.63 -10.70 -1.37
CA TYR A 195 17.20 -10.24 -2.66
C TYR A 195 17.86 -8.90 -2.96
N GLU A 196 18.93 -8.97 -3.73
CA GLU A 196 19.74 -7.80 -4.06
C GLU A 196 19.07 -6.89 -5.10
N ALA A 197 19.70 -5.73 -5.29
CA ALA A 197 19.33 -4.73 -6.27
C ALA A 197 19.13 -5.37 -7.66
N GLY A 198 17.88 -5.36 -8.11
CA GLY A 198 17.45 -5.95 -9.36
C GLY A 198 15.94 -5.83 -9.49
N ASN A 199 15.47 -5.51 -10.69
CA ASN A 199 14.05 -5.34 -10.96
C ASN A 199 13.38 -6.72 -11.08
N SER A 200 13.50 -7.60 -10.08
CA SER A 200 12.64 -8.79 -10.04
C SER A 200 11.20 -8.29 -10.15
N ALA A 201 10.48 -8.82 -11.14
CA ALA A 201 9.19 -8.28 -11.53
C ALA A 201 8.10 -8.78 -10.57
N PHE A 202 8.30 -9.99 -10.04
CA PHE A 202 7.40 -10.59 -9.06
C PHE A 202 8.19 -11.43 -8.06
N ILE A 203 7.89 -11.28 -6.78
CA ILE A 203 8.41 -12.09 -5.70
C ILE A 203 7.24 -12.48 -4.79
N LEU A 204 7.14 -13.77 -4.51
CA LEU A 204 6.37 -14.30 -3.41
C LEU A 204 7.34 -15.06 -2.52
N ASP A 205 7.68 -14.46 -1.39
CA ASP A 205 8.37 -15.13 -0.29
C ASP A 205 7.32 -15.71 0.66
N ILE A 206 7.60 -16.89 1.21
CA ILE A 206 6.63 -17.65 2.00
C ILE A 206 7.01 -17.65 3.48
N ASP A 207 8.29 -17.70 3.80
CA ASP A 207 8.79 -17.85 5.17
C ASP A 207 10.27 -17.55 5.24
N GLY A 208 10.69 -16.68 6.14
CA GLY A 208 12.12 -16.48 6.31
C GLY A 208 12.50 -15.39 7.29
N LYS A 209 13.76 -14.98 7.22
CA LYS A 209 14.21 -13.69 7.76
C LYS A 209 15.15 -13.10 6.76
N ASP A 210 14.56 -12.33 5.87
CA ASP A 210 15.04 -12.01 4.56
C ASP A 210 15.46 -10.55 4.49
N ILE A 211 16.27 -10.25 3.47
CA ILE A 211 16.75 -8.90 3.24
C ILE A 211 16.45 -8.51 1.80
N TYR A 212 15.67 -7.44 1.65
CA TYR A 212 15.26 -6.89 0.37
C TYR A 212 15.96 -5.55 0.14
N ARG A 213 16.82 -5.44 -0.89
CA ARG A 213 17.69 -4.27 -1.08
C ARG A 213 17.44 -3.52 -2.38
N ASN A 214 17.39 -2.18 -2.27
CA ASN A 214 17.52 -1.22 -3.36
C ASN A 214 16.61 -1.54 -4.55
N ARG A 215 15.30 -1.59 -4.29
CA ARG A 215 14.32 -2.01 -5.28
C ARG A 215 13.59 -0.80 -5.84
N ASP A 216 14.00 -0.43 -7.04
CA ASP A 216 13.33 0.56 -7.86
C ASP A 216 12.58 -0.16 -8.99
N SER A 217 11.29 0.13 -9.13
CA SER A 217 10.57 -0.29 -10.33
C SER A 217 10.83 0.75 -11.42
N LEU A 218 11.72 0.45 -12.36
CA LEU A 218 12.07 1.40 -13.42
C LEU A 218 11.12 1.34 -14.63
N GLU A 219 10.55 0.17 -14.93
CA GLU A 219 9.57 0.00 -16.02
C GLU A 219 8.63 -1.19 -15.72
N GLY A 220 7.32 -0.92 -15.63
CA GLY A 220 6.29 -1.98 -15.55
C GLY A 220 5.57 -2.10 -14.20
N ILE A 221 5.28 -3.34 -13.80
CA ILE A 221 4.55 -3.71 -12.59
C ILE A 221 5.44 -4.63 -11.75
N THR A 222 5.87 -4.16 -10.59
CA THR A 222 6.60 -4.93 -9.59
C THR A 222 5.68 -5.31 -8.44
N MET A 223 5.69 -6.58 -8.02
CA MET A 223 4.93 -7.04 -6.86
C MET A 223 5.84 -7.89 -5.98
N LEU A 224 5.94 -7.55 -4.71
CA LEU A 224 6.62 -8.29 -3.67
C LEU A 224 5.58 -8.65 -2.62
N PHE A 225 5.39 -9.94 -2.41
CA PHE A 225 4.62 -10.50 -1.31
C PHE A 225 5.60 -11.16 -0.37
N ASP A 226 5.66 -10.67 0.86
CA ASP A 226 6.22 -11.38 1.98
C ASP A 226 5.06 -11.89 2.83
N LEU A 227 5.17 -13.12 3.32
CA LEU A 227 4.12 -13.73 4.11
C LEU A 227 4.50 -13.86 5.58
N LYS A 228 5.80 -14.00 5.89
CA LYS A 228 6.29 -14.27 7.23
C LYS A 228 7.78 -13.98 7.33
N GLY A 229 8.13 -13.38 8.43
CA GLY A 229 9.50 -13.34 8.89
C GLY A 229 9.69 -12.24 9.90
N ASP A 230 10.94 -11.96 10.27
CA ASP A 230 11.27 -10.65 10.82
C ASP A 230 12.30 -10.11 9.83
N ASP A 231 11.83 -9.32 8.88
CA ASP A 231 12.49 -9.04 7.62
C ASP A 231 13.08 -7.62 7.59
N LYS A 232 13.93 -7.39 6.59
CA LYS A 232 14.59 -6.12 6.41
C LYS A 232 14.42 -5.59 5.01
N TYR A 233 13.67 -4.51 4.89
CA TYR A 233 13.46 -3.78 3.65
C TYR A 233 14.37 -2.56 3.60
N ILE A 234 15.17 -2.43 2.53
CA ILE A 234 16.11 -1.34 2.36
C ILE A 234 15.81 -0.64 1.03
N ASP A 235 15.43 0.64 1.10
CA ASP A 235 15.10 1.46 -0.07
C ASP A 235 14.04 0.79 -0.96
N CYS A 236 12.89 0.44 -0.38
CA CYS A 236 11.80 -0.31 -1.02
C CYS A 236 10.44 -0.03 -0.35
N PRO A 237 9.32 0.06 -1.07
CA PRO A 237 9.23 0.16 -2.52
C PRO A 237 9.53 1.59 -3.01
N ILE A 238 10.26 1.70 -4.12
CA ILE A 238 10.49 2.97 -4.83
C ILE A 238 9.98 2.83 -6.27
N SER A 239 9.24 3.83 -6.76
CA SER A 239 8.67 3.80 -8.11
C SER A 239 8.93 5.09 -8.89
N HIS A 240 9.43 4.94 -10.11
CA HIS A 240 9.53 5.97 -11.14
C HIS A 240 8.74 5.53 -12.38
N GLN A 241 7.69 6.25 -12.78
CA GLN A 241 6.88 5.96 -13.98
C GLN A 241 6.31 4.53 -14.06
N SER A 242 6.24 3.81 -12.93
CA SER A 242 5.92 2.38 -12.83
C SER A 242 4.90 2.10 -11.74
N PHE A 243 4.67 0.83 -11.43
CA PHE A 243 3.89 0.39 -10.28
C PHE A 243 4.73 -0.56 -9.43
N PHE A 244 4.79 -0.34 -8.12
CA PHE A 244 5.41 -1.25 -7.16
C PHE A 244 4.51 -1.46 -5.95
N LEU A 245 4.03 -2.68 -5.76
CA LEU A 245 3.43 -3.17 -4.52
C LEU A 245 4.46 -3.97 -3.69
N LEU A 246 4.63 -3.57 -2.43
CA LEU A 246 5.11 -4.40 -1.33
C LEU A 246 3.89 -4.75 -0.47
N PHE A 247 3.65 -6.04 -0.25
CA PHE A 247 2.65 -6.56 0.66
C PHE A 247 3.37 -7.47 1.65
N ASP A 248 3.44 -7.03 2.90
CA ASP A 248 3.93 -7.82 4.03
C ASP A 248 2.74 -8.28 4.88
N LEU A 249 2.86 -9.43 5.54
CA LEU A 249 1.74 -10.08 6.21
C LEU A 249 1.94 -10.32 7.71
N GLU A 250 3.11 -10.81 8.12
CA GLU A 250 3.40 -11.17 9.50
C GLU A 250 4.88 -10.89 9.78
N GLY A 251 5.19 -10.13 10.82
CA GLY A 251 6.57 -10.03 11.25
C GLY A 251 6.84 -8.96 12.29
N TYR A 252 8.11 -8.83 12.67
CA TYR A 252 8.62 -7.60 13.27
C TYR A 252 9.66 -7.06 12.30
N ASP A 253 9.30 -6.03 11.55
CA ASP A 253 9.99 -5.67 10.33
C ASP A 253 10.78 -4.38 10.43
N GLU A 254 11.89 -4.34 9.70
CA GLU A 254 12.76 -3.18 9.64
C GLU A 254 12.76 -2.53 8.24
N TYR A 255 11.99 -1.46 8.11
CA TYR A 255 11.87 -0.64 6.91
C TYR A 255 12.87 0.53 6.92
N ASN A 256 14.01 0.36 6.24
CA ASN A 256 15.14 1.27 6.26
C ASN A 256 15.33 2.08 4.96
N GLY A 257 15.59 3.39 5.10
CA GLY A 257 15.97 4.27 3.99
C GLY A 257 14.80 4.98 3.34
N ARG A 258 14.67 4.93 2.01
CA ARG A 258 13.52 5.46 1.26
C ARG A 258 12.46 4.38 1.10
N ILE A 259 11.46 4.47 1.94
CA ILE A 259 10.36 3.51 2.04
C ILE A 259 9.11 4.13 1.45
N CYS A 260 8.44 3.38 0.57
CA CYS A 260 7.20 3.79 -0.08
C CYS A 260 7.30 5.21 -0.70
N SER A 261 8.23 5.35 -1.66
CA SER A 261 8.50 6.64 -2.32
C SER A 261 8.18 6.58 -3.81
N SER A 262 7.46 7.58 -4.30
CA SER A 262 7.02 7.64 -5.70
C SER A 262 7.42 8.93 -6.40
N TYR A 263 7.78 8.80 -7.67
CA TYR A 263 8.21 9.89 -8.52
C TYR A 263 7.58 9.75 -9.91
N GLU A 264 7.31 10.86 -10.57
CA GLU A 264 7.06 10.92 -12.02
C GLU A 264 5.96 9.93 -12.50
N ASN A 265 4.70 10.13 -12.14
CA ASN A 265 3.59 9.19 -12.42
C ASN A 265 3.78 7.75 -11.89
N GLY A 266 4.83 7.49 -11.12
CA GLY A 266 5.04 6.21 -10.43
C GLY A 266 4.01 6.00 -9.33
N THR A 267 3.73 4.74 -9.02
CA THR A 267 2.85 4.30 -7.93
C THR A 267 3.61 3.35 -7.02
N ALA A 268 3.86 3.76 -5.78
CA ALA A 268 4.43 2.92 -4.73
C ALA A 268 3.34 2.59 -3.71
N ILE A 269 3.19 1.32 -3.36
CA ILE A 269 2.25 0.84 -2.36
C ILE A 269 3.02 -0.09 -1.42
N LEU A 270 2.95 0.18 -0.13
CA LEU A 270 3.38 -0.69 0.97
C LEU A 270 2.14 -0.98 1.79
N ILE A 271 1.85 -2.26 2.00
CA ILE A 271 0.83 -2.73 2.94
C ILE A 271 1.54 -3.65 3.91
N ASP A 272 1.63 -3.23 5.16
CA ASP A 272 1.96 -4.09 6.30
C ASP A 272 0.64 -4.49 7.00
N MET A 273 0.58 -5.70 7.52
CA MET A 273 -0.64 -6.26 8.11
C MET A 273 -0.56 -6.46 9.62
N GLU A 274 0.58 -6.89 10.14
CA GLU A 274 0.80 -7.26 11.54
C GLU A 274 2.29 -7.15 11.87
N GLY A 275 2.62 -6.37 12.88
CA GLY A 275 3.97 -6.33 13.42
C GLY A 275 4.10 -5.35 14.56
N ASN A 276 5.31 -4.95 14.90
CA ASN A 276 5.58 -3.82 15.80
C ASN A 276 6.79 -3.12 15.18
N ASP A 277 6.62 -2.52 14.03
CA ASP A 277 7.68 -2.35 13.06
C ASP A 277 8.50 -1.08 13.26
N ILE A 278 9.69 -1.09 12.68
CA ILE A 278 10.57 0.08 12.64
C ILE A 278 10.65 0.60 11.22
N TYR A 279 10.09 1.78 11.03
CA TYR A 279 10.30 2.60 9.85
C TYR A 279 11.37 3.64 10.12
N ASP A 280 12.62 3.40 9.69
CA ASP A 280 13.73 4.34 9.86
C ASP A 280 14.23 4.89 8.52
N GLY A 281 14.11 6.20 8.34
CA GLY A 281 14.44 6.85 7.09
C GLY A 281 15.15 8.17 7.27
N LYS A 282 15.57 8.76 6.14
CA LYS A 282 16.09 10.12 6.10
C LYS A 282 15.06 11.04 5.45
N ASN A 283 15.37 11.54 4.27
CA ASN A 283 14.45 12.41 3.53
C ASN A 283 13.71 11.61 2.45
N TYR A 284 12.53 12.07 2.05
CA TYR A 284 11.77 11.51 0.92
C TYR A 284 11.39 10.04 1.11
N THR A 285 10.69 9.74 2.20
CA THR A 285 10.43 8.37 2.70
C THR A 285 9.11 8.28 3.46
N GLN A 286 8.67 7.08 3.84
CA GLN A 286 7.46 6.81 4.62
C GLN A 286 6.23 7.48 3.98
N SER A 287 5.89 7.03 2.76
CA SER A 287 4.89 7.65 1.89
C SER A 287 5.27 9.05 1.41
N PHE A 288 6.27 9.12 0.55
CA PHE A 288 6.61 10.35 -0.16
C PHE A 288 6.16 10.28 -1.63
N SER A 289 5.58 11.37 -2.15
CA SER A 289 5.27 11.49 -3.58
C SER A 289 5.78 12.79 -4.20
N SER A 290 6.34 12.68 -5.41
CA SER A 290 6.68 13.82 -6.28
C SER A 290 6.12 13.59 -7.68
N TYR A 291 5.00 14.22 -8.02
CA TYR A 291 4.23 13.92 -9.22
C TYR A 291 3.81 12.44 -9.36
N GLY A 292 3.85 11.67 -8.27
CA GLY A 292 3.51 10.25 -8.21
C GLY A 292 2.36 9.96 -7.24
N ILE A 293 2.21 8.68 -6.91
CA ILE A 293 1.24 8.16 -5.95
C ILE A 293 1.97 7.26 -4.95
N SER A 294 1.89 7.54 -3.65
CA SER A 294 2.38 6.67 -2.58
C SER A 294 1.25 6.29 -1.61
N PHE A 295 1.16 5.01 -1.25
CA PHE A 295 0.29 4.49 -0.21
C PHE A 295 1.13 3.64 0.75
N LEU A 296 1.29 4.08 1.99
CA LEU A 296 1.79 3.26 3.09
C LEU A 296 0.57 2.95 3.96
N ILE A 297 0.26 1.68 4.13
CA ILE A 297 -0.82 1.21 4.99
C ILE A 297 -0.19 0.27 6.00
N ASP A 298 -0.14 0.68 7.25
CA ASP A 298 0.13 -0.18 8.39
C ASP A 298 -1.20 -0.49 9.08
N VAL A 299 -1.40 -1.74 9.46
CA VAL A 299 -2.70 -2.23 9.91
C VAL A 299 -2.71 -2.49 11.40
N LYS A 300 -1.66 -3.05 11.98
CA LYS A 300 -1.64 -3.42 13.40
C LYS A 300 -0.21 -3.47 13.88
N GLY A 301 0.05 -2.79 14.97
CA GLY A 301 1.32 -2.87 15.67
C GLY A 301 1.51 -1.67 16.55
N ASP A 302 2.34 -1.79 17.59
CA ASP A 302 2.88 -0.59 18.23
C ASP A 302 4.16 -0.19 17.48
N ASP A 303 4.04 0.71 16.50
CA ASP A 303 5.07 0.96 15.49
C ASP A 303 5.88 2.23 15.76
N THR A 304 7.08 2.29 15.16
CA THR A 304 7.96 3.47 15.26
C THR A 304 8.37 3.98 13.89
N TYR A 305 7.97 5.21 13.60
CA TYR A 305 8.32 5.97 12.41
C TYR A 305 9.33 7.07 12.74
N SER A 306 10.56 6.92 12.26
CA SER A 306 11.66 7.87 12.42
C SER A 306 12.14 8.36 11.05
N ALA A 307 12.13 9.69 10.82
CA ALA A 307 12.60 10.28 9.58
C ALA A 307 13.13 11.71 9.72
N LEU A 308 13.65 12.27 8.63
CA LEU A 308 14.01 13.69 8.51
C LEU A 308 12.93 14.44 7.74
N SER A 309 13.26 15.08 6.61
CA SER A 309 12.34 15.97 5.90
C SER A 309 11.67 15.32 4.70
N TYR A 310 10.47 15.81 4.35
CA TYR A 310 9.65 15.23 3.28
C TYR A 310 9.34 13.76 3.54
N SER A 311 8.74 13.47 4.70
CA SER A 311 8.48 12.13 5.17
C SER A 311 7.12 12.00 5.86
N GLN A 312 6.72 10.78 6.22
CA GLN A 312 5.48 10.49 6.97
C GLN A 312 4.28 11.14 6.28
N CYS A 313 3.99 10.70 5.06
CA CYS A 313 2.99 11.29 4.18
C CYS A 313 3.34 12.72 3.74
N SER A 314 4.26 12.86 2.77
CA SER A 314 4.62 14.16 2.18
C SER A 314 4.43 14.16 0.67
N SER A 315 3.76 15.17 0.14
CA SER A 315 3.48 15.31 -1.30
C SER A 315 4.02 16.60 -1.91
N LEU A 316 4.70 16.44 -3.05
CA LEU A 316 5.07 17.49 -3.98
C LEU A 316 4.34 17.25 -5.31
N ALA A 317 3.19 17.89 -5.50
CA ALA A 317 2.40 17.80 -6.72
C ALA A 317 1.94 16.36 -7.08
N GLY A 318 1.74 15.50 -6.07
CA GLY A 318 1.28 14.10 -6.22
C GLY A 318 0.22 13.72 -5.18
N LEU A 319 0.03 12.43 -4.95
CA LEU A 319 -0.82 11.89 -3.89
C LEU A 319 0.05 11.05 -2.94
N ALA A 320 0.14 11.45 -1.68
CA ALA A 320 0.70 10.63 -0.61
C ALA A 320 -0.41 10.26 0.39
N VAL A 321 -0.46 8.99 0.76
CA VAL A 321 -1.33 8.47 1.82
C VAL A 321 -0.48 7.64 2.78
N LEU A 322 -0.56 7.94 4.06
CA LEU A 322 -0.09 7.07 5.14
C LEU A 322 -1.32 6.76 5.99
N ALA A 323 -1.67 5.50 6.12
CA ALA A 323 -2.74 5.06 7.00
C ALA A 323 -2.13 4.08 7.99
N ASP A 324 -1.99 4.52 9.23
CA ASP A 324 -1.77 3.65 10.37
C ASP A 324 -3.15 3.35 10.96
N LEU A 325 -3.47 2.11 11.32
CA LEU A 325 -4.84 1.76 11.67
C LEU A 325 -5.05 1.42 13.14
N TYR A 326 -4.13 0.72 13.79
CA TYR A 326 -4.35 0.25 15.16
C TYR A 326 -3.03 0.03 15.89
N GLY A 327 -2.92 0.58 17.09
CA GLY A 327 -1.78 0.39 17.98
C GLY A 327 -1.33 1.71 18.59
N ASN A 328 -0.30 1.71 19.44
CA ASN A 328 0.21 2.94 20.06
C ASN A 328 1.55 3.32 19.45
N ASP A 329 1.54 4.33 18.59
CA ASP A 329 2.60 4.57 17.64
C ASP A 329 3.44 5.80 17.97
N VAL A 330 4.65 5.81 17.43
CA VAL A 330 5.62 6.89 17.60
C VAL A 330 6.04 7.45 16.24
N PHE A 331 5.63 8.69 15.94
CA PHE A 331 5.98 9.40 14.73
C PHE A 331 6.96 10.54 15.01
N ILE A 332 8.24 10.36 14.66
CA ILE A 332 9.31 11.36 14.82
C ILE A 332 9.86 11.78 13.46
N ALA A 333 9.73 13.06 13.12
CA ALA A 333 10.20 13.58 11.84
C ALA A 333 10.78 15.01 11.90
N GLY A 334 11.49 15.37 10.83
CA GLY A 334 11.99 16.72 10.59
C GLY A 334 10.96 17.64 9.93
N ASP A 335 11.44 18.66 9.21
CA ASP A 335 10.58 19.64 8.54
C ASP A 335 9.83 19.01 7.35
N ARG A 336 8.61 19.50 7.05
CA ARG A 336 7.79 19.05 5.91
C ARG A 336 7.41 17.57 6.02
N SER A 337 6.83 17.19 7.14
CA SER A 337 6.45 15.82 7.45
C SER A 337 5.03 15.74 8.01
N GLN A 338 4.53 14.53 8.26
CA GLN A 338 3.23 14.29 8.92
C GLN A 338 2.10 15.03 8.19
N ALA A 339 1.81 14.62 6.95
CA ALA A 339 0.86 15.27 6.05
C ALA A 339 1.26 16.68 5.56
N PHE A 340 2.48 16.81 5.02
CA PHE A 340 2.90 18.01 4.28
C PHE A 340 2.48 17.91 2.81
N ALA A 341 1.85 18.95 2.26
CA ALA A 341 1.51 19.00 0.85
C ALA A 341 1.88 20.34 0.19
N SER A 342 2.57 20.26 -0.95
CA SER A 342 2.83 21.38 -1.84
C SER A 342 2.36 21.05 -3.25
N GLY A 343 1.52 21.88 -3.87
CA GLY A 343 0.97 21.58 -5.20
C GLY A 343 1.92 21.84 -6.37
N GLY A 344 2.94 22.70 -6.22
CA GLY A 344 3.98 22.89 -7.23
C GLY A 344 3.48 23.30 -8.63
N GLY A 345 2.36 24.04 -8.70
CA GLY A 345 1.70 24.43 -9.95
C GLY A 345 0.71 23.40 -10.51
N LYS A 346 0.62 22.22 -9.88
CA LYS A 346 -0.55 21.33 -9.88
C LYS A 346 -1.17 21.38 -8.46
N ASN A 347 -2.05 20.44 -8.15
CA ASN A 347 -2.47 20.18 -6.77
C ASN A 347 -1.66 18.98 -6.24
N GLY A 348 -1.32 18.99 -4.95
CA GLY A 348 -0.70 17.87 -4.25
C GLY A 348 -1.51 17.54 -3.01
N VAL A 349 -1.72 16.26 -2.72
CA VAL A 349 -2.46 15.78 -1.54
C VAL A 349 -1.55 14.92 -0.68
N ALA A 350 -1.58 15.17 0.62
CA ALA A 350 -0.98 14.34 1.66
C ALA A 350 -2.06 14.04 2.70
N LEU A 351 -2.39 12.76 2.88
CA LEU A 351 -3.40 12.26 3.81
C LEU A 351 -2.76 11.25 4.78
N LEU A 352 -2.50 11.70 6.01
CA LEU A 352 -2.12 10.87 7.14
C LEU A 352 -3.39 10.54 7.92
N ILE A 353 -3.67 9.26 8.11
CA ILE A 353 -4.81 8.72 8.84
C ILE A 353 -4.27 7.84 9.97
N ASN A 354 -4.71 8.08 11.21
CA ASN A 354 -4.64 7.11 12.31
C ASN A 354 -6.07 6.80 12.82
N LEU A 355 -6.42 5.55 13.11
CA LEU A 355 -7.78 5.20 13.60
C LEU A 355 -7.89 5.07 15.11
N GLU A 356 -6.96 4.36 15.74
CA GLU A 356 -7.05 3.95 17.14
C GLU A 356 -5.66 3.71 17.76
N GLY A 357 -5.33 4.47 18.80
CA GLY A 357 -4.02 4.41 19.44
C GLY A 357 -3.76 5.57 20.40
N ASP A 358 -2.99 5.37 21.47
CA ASP A 358 -2.44 6.51 22.23
C ASP A 358 -1.08 6.92 21.63
N ASP A 359 -1.07 7.89 20.72
CA ASP A 359 0.06 8.15 19.84
C ASP A 359 0.93 9.35 20.24
N PHE A 360 2.19 9.31 19.77
CA PHE A 360 3.13 10.41 19.92
C PHE A 360 3.65 10.92 18.57
N TYR A 361 3.33 12.17 18.26
CA TYR A 361 3.80 12.87 17.07
C TYR A 361 4.80 13.98 17.41
N GLU A 362 6.03 13.88 16.92
CA GLU A 362 7.05 14.94 16.96
C GLU A 362 7.52 15.31 15.55
N ALA A 363 7.42 16.59 15.18
CA ALA A 363 7.80 17.07 13.86
C ALA A 363 8.56 18.41 13.87
N GLY A 364 9.19 18.71 12.72
CA GLY A 364 9.83 19.99 12.44
C GLY A 364 8.84 21.10 12.08
N ASN A 365 9.26 22.00 11.19
CA ASN A 365 8.41 23.05 10.63
C ASN A 365 7.53 22.51 9.50
N PHE A 366 6.44 23.20 9.15
CA PHE A 366 5.59 22.87 7.99
C PHE A 366 5.04 21.44 8.04
N SER A 367 4.55 21.01 9.20
CA SER A 367 4.19 19.60 9.45
C SER A 367 2.85 19.48 10.17
N GLN A 368 2.36 18.26 10.37
CA GLN A 368 1.10 17.97 11.05
C GLN A 368 -0.10 18.64 10.34
N GLY A 369 -0.32 18.21 9.09
CA GLY A 369 -1.41 18.70 8.24
C GLY A 369 -1.14 20.07 7.64
N TYR A 370 0.03 20.30 7.04
CA TYR A 370 0.37 21.58 6.41
C TYR A 370 0.13 21.59 4.91
N GLY A 371 -0.52 22.65 4.39
CA GLY A 371 -0.79 22.83 2.97
C GLY A 371 -0.22 24.13 2.41
N GLU A 372 0.49 24.05 1.28
CA GLU A 372 0.95 25.23 0.53
C GLU A 372 0.82 25.09 -0.98
N ASN A 373 0.77 26.21 -1.70
CA ASN A 373 0.82 26.24 -3.17
C ASN A 373 -0.21 25.31 -3.83
N LEU A 374 -1.50 25.39 -3.42
CA LEU A 374 -2.57 24.45 -3.82
C LEU A 374 -2.36 23.00 -3.33
N GLY A 375 -1.56 22.83 -2.28
CA GLY A 375 -1.35 21.58 -1.56
C GLY A 375 -2.43 21.37 -0.49
N PHE A 376 -2.78 20.10 -0.28
CA PHE A 376 -3.86 19.61 0.56
C PHE A 376 -3.24 18.68 1.61
N GLY A 377 -2.92 19.20 2.80
CA GLY A 377 -2.32 18.44 3.90
C GLY A 377 -3.36 18.08 4.96
N PHE A 378 -3.56 16.79 5.22
CA PHE A 378 -4.59 16.25 6.09
C PHE A 378 -3.96 15.27 7.08
N LEU A 379 -3.97 15.60 8.37
CA LEU A 379 -3.71 14.69 9.47
C LEU A 379 -5.04 14.41 10.15
N LEU A 380 -5.48 13.16 10.14
CA LEU A 380 -6.74 12.75 10.73
C LEU A 380 -6.46 11.63 11.73
N ASP A 381 -6.63 11.94 13.01
CA ASP A 381 -6.55 11.01 14.12
C ASP A 381 -7.94 10.91 14.79
N PHE A 382 -8.31 9.73 15.28
CA PHE A 382 -9.72 9.45 15.59
C PHE A 382 -10.00 8.97 17.00
N ILE A 383 -9.23 8.05 17.56
CA ILE A 383 -9.49 7.43 18.87
C ILE A 383 -8.16 7.28 19.60
N GLY A 384 -8.03 7.85 20.79
CA GLY A 384 -6.73 7.88 21.46
C GLY A 384 -6.51 9.09 22.35
N GLU A 385 -5.58 8.99 23.31
CA GLU A 385 -5.03 10.12 24.04
C GLU A 385 -3.66 10.56 23.48
N ASP A 386 -3.68 11.47 22.50
CA ASP A 386 -2.50 11.74 21.69
C ASP A 386 -1.65 12.92 22.16
N SER A 387 -0.38 12.92 21.75
CA SER A 387 0.59 13.97 22.04
C SER A 387 1.27 14.50 20.78
N TYR A 388 1.01 15.76 20.44
CA TYR A 388 1.57 16.44 19.27
C TYR A 388 2.60 17.50 19.67
N ARG A 389 3.80 17.40 19.11
CA ARG A 389 4.89 18.36 19.24
C ARG A 389 5.39 18.79 17.87
N ALA A 390 5.39 20.09 17.61
CA ALA A 390 5.95 20.60 16.37
C ALA A 390 6.65 21.95 16.54
N LYS A 391 7.37 22.40 15.51
CA LYS A 391 8.00 23.73 15.51
C LYS A 391 7.03 24.77 14.96
N GLN A 392 7.32 25.41 13.83
CA GLN A 392 6.54 26.53 13.31
C GLN A 392 5.72 26.11 12.09
N PHE A 393 4.61 26.80 11.81
CA PHE A 393 3.77 26.50 10.65
C PHE A 393 3.24 25.06 10.68
N CYS A 394 2.71 24.61 11.81
CA CYS A 394 2.25 23.23 11.99
C CYS A 394 0.80 23.16 12.47
N GLN A 395 0.28 21.94 12.64
CA GLN A 395 -1.04 21.68 13.24
C GLN A 395 -2.14 22.41 12.46
N ALA A 396 -2.42 21.92 11.26
CA ALA A 396 -3.36 22.51 10.30
C ALA A 396 -2.98 23.90 9.79
N SER A 397 -1.70 24.22 9.57
CA SER A 397 -1.32 25.53 9.03
C SER A 397 -1.30 25.57 7.50
N ALA A 398 -1.73 26.69 6.91
CA ALA A 398 -1.82 26.85 5.46
C ALA A 398 -1.15 28.13 4.94
N SER A 399 -0.64 28.06 3.72
CA SER A 399 -0.22 29.25 2.96
C SER A 399 -0.53 29.11 1.47
N LEU A 400 -0.53 30.23 0.73
CA LEU A 400 -0.53 30.22 -0.74
C LEU A 400 -1.60 29.32 -1.37
N LEU A 401 -2.86 29.48 -0.92
CA LEU A 401 -4.04 28.73 -1.37
C LEU A 401 -4.01 27.22 -1.02
N GLY A 402 -3.16 26.79 -0.10
CA GLY A 402 -3.20 25.43 0.44
C GLY A 402 -4.42 25.17 1.32
N ILE A 403 -4.75 23.90 1.50
CA ILE A 403 -5.73 23.41 2.47
C ILE A 403 -4.98 22.58 3.51
N ALA A 404 -5.25 22.87 4.78
CA ALA A 404 -4.57 22.27 5.91
C ALA A 404 -5.58 21.76 6.92
N VAL A 405 -5.48 20.50 7.32
CA VAL A 405 -6.38 19.85 8.26
C VAL A 405 -5.58 19.08 9.29
N LEU A 406 -5.91 19.30 10.56
CA LEU A 406 -5.59 18.42 11.67
C LEU A 406 -6.89 18.19 12.43
N MET A 407 -7.35 16.94 12.45
CA MET A 407 -8.57 16.53 13.12
C MET A 407 -8.23 15.45 14.11
N ASP A 408 -8.50 15.72 15.38
CA ASP A 408 -8.37 14.77 16.46
C ASP A 408 -9.34 15.20 17.57
N GLY A 409 -10.48 14.53 17.66
CA GLY A 409 -11.62 14.99 18.48
C GLY A 409 -11.90 14.19 19.74
N GLU A 410 -11.24 13.05 19.90
CA GLU A 410 -11.41 12.03 20.93
C GLU A 410 -10.23 12.12 21.91
N GLY A 411 -10.37 11.67 23.16
CA GLY A 411 -9.27 11.70 24.13
C GLY A 411 -8.86 13.06 24.72
N ASP A 412 -7.90 13.01 25.64
CA ASP A 412 -7.34 14.15 26.38
C ASP A 412 -6.01 14.63 25.74
N ASN A 413 -6.09 15.07 24.49
CA ASN A 413 -4.92 15.31 23.64
C ASN A 413 -4.10 16.53 24.03
N LYS A 414 -2.79 16.45 23.81
CA LYS A 414 -1.80 17.47 24.19
C LYS A 414 -1.10 18.04 22.97
N PHE A 415 -1.11 19.36 22.83
CA PHE A 415 -0.47 20.06 21.72
C PHE A 415 0.62 21.02 22.21
N SER A 416 1.82 20.90 21.66
CA SER A 416 2.96 21.81 21.85
C SER A 416 3.48 22.27 20.51
N HIS A 417 3.59 23.58 20.32
CA HIS A 417 4.02 24.15 19.03
C HIS A 417 4.78 25.47 19.20
N GLY A 418 5.50 25.85 18.15
CA GLY A 418 6.07 27.18 17.96
C GLY A 418 5.09 28.17 17.33
N PHE A 419 5.63 29.22 16.71
CA PHE A 419 4.80 30.26 16.09
C PHE A 419 3.99 29.75 14.90
N PHE A 420 2.87 30.43 14.61
CA PHE A 420 2.08 30.23 13.40
C PHE A 420 1.54 28.80 13.25
N SER A 421 0.99 28.23 14.32
CA SER A 421 0.43 26.86 14.32
C SER A 421 -1.02 26.87 14.80
N GLN A 422 -1.67 25.70 14.85
CA GLN A 422 -3.06 25.53 15.28
C GLN A 422 -4.03 26.36 14.44
N GLY A 423 -4.14 25.99 13.17
CA GLY A 423 -5.11 26.61 12.27
C GLY A 423 -4.64 27.92 11.63
N TYR A 424 -3.34 28.23 11.67
CA TYR A 424 -2.81 29.48 11.12
C TYR A 424 -2.86 29.49 9.59
N LYS A 425 -3.31 30.60 8.99
CA LYS A 425 -3.41 30.73 7.51
C LYS A 425 -2.89 32.06 6.98
N ILE A 426 -2.01 32.00 5.97
CA ILE A 426 -1.64 33.13 5.11
C ILE A 426 -2.11 32.81 3.68
N GLY A 427 -3.44 32.85 3.52
CA GLY A 427 -4.12 32.38 2.32
C GLY A 427 -4.41 30.88 2.36
N GLY A 428 -5.48 30.47 1.67
CA GLY A 428 -5.96 29.09 1.70
C GLY A 428 -7.00 28.82 2.80
N MET A 429 -7.17 27.55 3.13
CA MET A 429 -8.12 27.06 4.14
C MET A 429 -7.39 26.25 5.20
N SER A 430 -7.92 26.26 6.41
CA SER A 430 -7.30 25.60 7.53
C SER A 430 -8.38 25.17 8.52
N PHE A 431 -8.28 23.94 9.02
CA PHE A 431 -9.20 23.35 9.98
C PHE A 431 -8.41 22.58 11.04
N PHE A 432 -8.41 23.10 12.27
CA PHE A 432 -7.82 22.45 13.43
C PHE A 432 -8.96 22.06 14.39
N MET A 433 -9.07 20.79 14.73
CA MET A 433 -10.07 20.28 15.65
C MET A 433 -9.39 19.40 16.70
N ASN A 434 -9.51 19.79 17.97
CA ASN A 434 -8.98 19.05 19.13
C ASN A 434 -10.08 18.55 20.08
N ARG A 435 -11.35 18.68 19.66
CA ARG A 435 -12.57 18.24 20.34
C ARG A 435 -13.63 17.97 19.30
N PHE A 436 -14.36 16.87 19.43
CA PHE A 436 -15.37 16.47 18.45
C PHE A 436 -16.61 17.41 18.47
N GLU A 437 -16.50 18.53 17.77
CA GLU A 437 -17.56 19.53 17.59
C GLU A 437 -17.83 19.77 16.10
N ILE A 438 -18.62 18.87 15.50
CA ILE A 438 -18.94 18.93 14.08
C ILE A 438 -20.05 19.97 13.76
N ARG A 439 -20.93 20.27 14.73
CA ARG A 439 -22.10 21.14 14.48
C ARG A 439 -21.69 22.59 14.19
N GLY A 440 -22.08 23.10 13.03
CA GLY A 440 -21.90 24.50 12.63
C GLY A 440 -20.59 24.80 11.90
N ASN A 441 -19.82 23.77 11.53
CA ASN A 441 -18.53 23.95 10.89
C ASN A 441 -18.63 23.94 9.35
N GLU A 442 -19.13 25.03 8.78
CA GLU A 442 -19.26 25.20 7.32
C GLU A 442 -17.91 25.04 6.58
N GLU A 443 -16.79 25.28 7.26
CA GLU A 443 -15.44 25.09 6.71
C GLU A 443 -15.14 23.62 6.37
N ILE A 444 -15.63 22.65 7.16
CA ILE A 444 -15.48 21.21 6.86
C ILE A 444 -16.18 20.86 5.55
N LEU A 445 -17.42 21.32 5.36
CA LEU A 445 -18.18 21.04 4.14
C LEU A 445 -17.47 21.60 2.90
N GLN A 446 -16.94 22.81 2.99
CA GLN A 446 -16.18 23.42 1.90
C GLN A 446 -14.86 22.66 1.61
N ILE A 447 -14.18 22.16 2.64
CA ILE A 447 -12.98 21.32 2.46
C ILE A 447 -13.34 20.01 1.75
N LEU A 448 -14.43 19.36 2.15
CA LEU A 448 -14.93 18.13 1.52
C LEU A 448 -15.30 18.36 0.05
N ASP A 449 -15.99 19.45 -0.27
CA ASP A 449 -16.33 19.81 -1.65
C ASP A 449 -15.06 20.02 -2.52
N ASN A 450 -14.05 20.68 -1.96
CA ASN A 450 -12.76 20.89 -2.64
C ASN A 450 -12.00 19.59 -2.87
N LEU A 451 -12.00 18.67 -1.90
CA LEU A 451 -11.43 17.33 -2.05
C LEU A 451 -12.15 16.52 -3.13
N GLN A 452 -13.50 16.52 -3.12
CA GLN A 452 -14.29 15.79 -4.11
C GLN A 452 -14.00 16.29 -5.53
N SER A 453 -13.92 17.62 -5.72
CA SER A 453 -13.54 18.24 -6.99
C SER A 453 -12.13 17.83 -7.44
N TYR A 454 -11.19 17.67 -6.51
CA TYR A 454 -9.83 17.25 -6.83
C TYR A 454 -9.75 15.77 -7.20
N PHE A 455 -10.25 14.87 -6.36
CA PHE A 455 -10.23 13.43 -6.63
C PHE A 455 -11.00 13.10 -7.92
N GLY A 456 -12.11 13.79 -8.18
CA GLY A 456 -12.85 13.65 -9.43
C GLY A 456 -12.03 13.96 -10.70
N LYS A 457 -11.06 14.87 -10.62
CA LYS A 457 -10.13 15.20 -11.72
C LYS A 457 -8.88 14.33 -11.75
N PHE A 458 -8.49 13.74 -10.62
CA PHE A 458 -7.30 12.91 -10.52
C PHE A 458 -7.54 11.49 -11.04
N PHE A 459 -8.75 10.96 -10.86
CA PHE A 459 -9.16 9.63 -11.31
C PHE A 459 -9.88 9.62 -12.67
N SER A 460 -10.09 10.79 -13.28
CA SER A 460 -10.58 10.96 -14.66
C SER A 460 -9.41 11.08 -15.64
#